data_AF-A0A2V9DH44-F1
#
_entry.id   AF-A0A2V9DH44-F1
#
_cell.length_a   1.000
_cell.length_b   1.000
_cell.length_c   1.000
_cell.angle_alpha   90.00
_cell.angle_beta   90.00
_cell.angle_gamma   90.00
#
_symmetry.space_group_name_H-M   'P 1'
#
loop_
_entity.id
_entity.type
_entity.pdbx_description
1 polymer ?
#
loop_
_entity_poly.entity_id
_entity_poly.type
_entity_poly.pdbx_seq_one_letter_code
_entity_poly.pdbx_strand_id
1 'polypeptide(L)' 'MLQRGGEEIQITKRKRVIARLVPTKPGVPAQRPDFLARLKKIYRGKPLKVTGAELVSRERDR' A
#
# COMPACT_ATOMS: atom_id res chain seq x y z
N MET A 1 -19.78 16.19 -14.20
CA MET A 1 -18.70 15.64 -15.05
C MET A 1 -17.45 15.51 -14.22
N LEU A 2 -16.94 14.30 -14.00
CA LEU A 2 -15.66 14.08 -13.30
C LEU A 2 -14.51 14.46 -14.26
N GLN A 3 -13.86 15.60 -14.03
CA GLN A 3 -12.67 15.99 -14.79
C GLN A 3 -11.50 15.06 -14.41
N ARG A 4 -10.84 14.53 -15.43
CA ARG A 4 -9.71 13.61 -15.32
C ARG A 4 -8.52 14.37 -14.73
N GLY A 5 -7.89 13.78 -13.71
CA GLY A 5 -6.80 14.40 -12.95
C GLY A 5 -5.62 14.83 -13.84
N GLY A 6 -5.16 16.06 -13.64
CA GLY A 6 -3.98 16.58 -14.33
C GLY A 6 -3.94 18.09 -14.53
N GLU A 7 -5.05 18.81 -14.34
CA GLU A 7 -5.06 20.27 -14.52
C GLU A 7 -4.67 21.01 -13.23
N GLU A 8 -3.77 21.99 -13.35
CA GLU A 8 -3.44 22.90 -12.27
C GLU A 8 -4.65 23.81 -11.98
N ILE A 9 -5.14 23.82 -10.74
CA ILE A 9 -6.29 24.63 -10.35
C ILE A 9 -5.79 25.89 -9.63
N GLN A 10 -6.16 27.06 -10.13
CA GLN A 10 -5.90 28.32 -9.44
C GLN A 10 -7.02 28.63 -8.45
N ILE A 11 -6.67 28.78 -7.17
CA ILE A 11 -7.59 29.26 -6.13
C ILE A 11 -7.52 30.78 -6.11
N THR A 12 -8.65 31.44 -6.37
CA THR A 12 -8.75 32.91 -6.39
C THR A 12 -9.69 33.42 -5.29
N LYS A 13 -9.37 34.61 -4.75
CA LYS A 13 -10.22 35.37 -3.81
C LYS A 13 -10.18 36.84 -4.22
N ARG A 14 -11.34 37.47 -4.38
CA ARG A 14 -11.48 38.87 -4.85
C ARG A 14 -10.69 39.15 -6.14
N LYS A 15 -10.83 38.26 -7.14
CA LYS A 15 -10.10 38.30 -8.43
C LYS A 15 -8.57 38.24 -8.32
N ARG A 16 -8.03 37.89 -7.14
CA ARG A 16 -6.59 37.67 -6.92
C ARG A 16 -6.31 36.20 -6.70
N VAL A 17 -5.30 35.66 -7.35
CA VAL A 17 -4.84 34.29 -7.11
C VAL A 17 -4.19 34.22 -5.73
N ILE A 18 -4.64 33.30 -4.88
CA ILE A 18 -4.13 33.13 -3.51
C ILE A 18 -3.39 31.79 -3.31
N ALA A 19 -3.67 30.79 -4.15
CA ALA A 19 -2.98 29.50 -4.12
C ALA A 19 -3.14 28.78 -5.47
N ARG A 20 -2.33 27.74 -5.69
CA ARG A 20 -2.43 26.84 -6.85
C ARG A 20 -2.40 25.40 -6.34
N LEU A 21 -3.31 24.57 -6.82
CA LEU A 21 -3.29 23.13 -6.62
C LEU A 21 -2.62 22.51 -7.85
N VAL A 22 -1.47 21.89 -7.64
CA VAL A 22 -0.76 21.15 -8.69
C VAL A 22 -1.03 19.65 -8.50
N PRO A 23 -1.29 18.89 -9.57
CA PRO A 23 -1.41 17.45 -9.48
C PRO A 23 -0.12 16.87 -8.88
N THR A 24 -0.26 16.01 -7.89
CA THR A 24 0.88 15.25 -7.39
C THR A 24 1.36 14.34 -8.51
N LYS A 25 2.66 14.40 -8.83
CA LYS A 25 3.26 13.42 -9.74
C LYS A 25 2.95 12.04 -9.15
N PRO A 26 2.47 11.08 -9.96
CA PRO A 26 2.30 9.72 -9.46
C PRO A 26 3.66 9.27 -8.95
N GLY A 27 3.75 9.04 -7.64
CA GLY A 27 4.97 8.52 -7.03
C GLY A 27 5.30 7.18 -7.68
N VAL A 28 6.58 6.79 -7.65
CA VAL A 28 6.96 5.43 -8.02
C VAL A 28 6.08 4.47 -7.20
N PRO A 29 5.34 3.55 -7.83
CA PRO A 29 4.53 2.59 -7.11
C PRO A 29 5.41 1.89 -6.08
N ALA A 30 4.98 1.90 -4.81
CA ALA A 30 5.73 1.22 -3.76
C ALA A 30 5.94 -0.24 -4.18
N GLN A 31 7.21 -0.66 -4.27
CA GLN A 31 7.52 -2.03 -4.63
C GLN A 31 7.06 -2.94 -3.50
N ARG A 32 6.02 -3.74 -3.76
CA ARG A 32 5.56 -4.73 -2.79
C ARG A 32 6.56 -5.89 -2.74
N PRO A 33 6.92 -6.37 -1.54
CA PRO A 33 7.80 -7.52 -1.45
C PRO A 33 7.08 -8.78 -1.95
N ASP A 34 7.83 -9.67 -2.58
CA ASP A 34 7.34 -11.00 -2.93
C ASP A 34 7.36 -11.91 -1.69
N PHE A 35 6.21 -11.97 -1.02
CA PHE A 35 6.04 -12.80 0.17
C PHE A 35 6.15 -14.29 -0.14
N LEU A 36 5.70 -14.74 -1.33
CA LEU A 36 5.72 -16.16 -1.70
C LEU A 36 7.15 -16.62 -2.00
N ALA A 37 7.93 -15.83 -2.73
CA ALA A 37 9.35 -16.10 -2.95
C ALA A 37 10.12 -16.12 -1.62
N ARG A 38 9.82 -15.19 -0.71
CA ARG A 38 10.43 -15.17 0.62
C ARG A 38 10.09 -16.43 1.42
N LEU A 39 8.83 -16.85 1.45
CA LEU A 39 8.41 -18.09 2.11
C LEU A 39 9.12 -19.32 1.52
N LYS A 40 9.18 -19.43 0.19
CA LYS A 40 9.91 -20.52 -0.49
C LYS A 40 11.40 -20.52 -0.13
N LYS A 41 12.04 -19.35 -0.04
CA LYS A 41 13.44 -19.22 0.38
C LYS A 41 13.67 -19.65 1.82
N ILE A 42 12.79 -19.25 2.74
CA ILE A 42 12.90 -19.57 4.17
C ILE A 42 12.69 -21.06 4.41
N TYR A 43 11.58 -21.61 3.92
CA TYR A 43 11.15 -22.96 4.25
C TYR A 43 11.65 -24.02 3.25
N ARG A 44 12.26 -23.59 2.13
CA ARG A 44 12.75 -24.49 1.06
C ARG A 44 11.69 -25.49 0.59
N GLY A 45 10.43 -25.07 0.58
CA GLY A 45 9.29 -25.90 0.23
C GLY A 45 8.93 -27.00 1.25
N LYS A 46 9.58 -27.03 2.42
CA LYS A 46 9.28 -28.00 3.47
C LYS A 46 8.24 -27.43 4.44
N PRO A 47 7.11 -28.11 4.66
CA PRO A 47 6.17 -27.71 5.69
C PRO A 47 6.80 -27.90 7.09
N LEU A 48 6.45 -27.03 8.02
CA LEU A 48 6.76 -27.22 9.43
C LEU A 48 5.86 -28.29 10.04
N LYS A 49 6.35 -28.98 11.08
CA LYS A 49 5.60 -30.00 11.81
C LYS A 49 4.35 -29.43 12.52
N VAL A 50 4.42 -28.17 12.95
CA VAL A 50 3.31 -27.45 13.60
C VAL A 50 3.00 -26.23 12.75
N THR A 51 1.72 -26.04 12.45
CA THR A 51 1.21 -24.93 11.66
C THR A 51 1.04 -23.68 12.53
N GLY A 52 1.02 -22.51 11.89
CA GLY A 52 0.69 -21.26 12.59
C GLY A 52 -0.71 -21.29 13.22
N ALA A 53 -1.68 -21.97 12.58
CA ALA A 53 -3.03 -22.12 13.11
C ALA A 53 -3.05 -22.92 14.42
N GLU A 54 -2.28 -24.00 14.50
CA GLU A 54 -2.16 -24.80 15.72
C GLU A 54 -1.50 -24.02 16.87
N LEU A 55 -0.50 -23.18 16.57
CA LEU A 55 0.11 -22.30 17.58
C LEU A 55 -0.91 -21.31 18.17
N VAL A 56 -1.71 -20.67 17.30
CA VAL A 56 -2.75 -19.73 17.71
C VAL A 56 -3.87 -20.42 18.49
N SER A 57 -4.26 -21.65 18.13
CA SER A 57 -5.25 -22.42 18.89
C SER A 57 -4.75 -22.68 20.31
N ARG A 58 -3.52 -23.17 20.47
CA ARG A 58 -2.92 -23.45 21.79
C ARG A 58 -2.81 -22.22 22.68
N GLU A 59 -2.61 -21.04 22.09
CA GLU A 59 -2.57 -19.78 22.84
C GLU A 59 -3.96 -19.37 23.35
N ARG A 60 -5.02 -19.67 22.59
CA ARG A 60 -6.41 -19.37 22.98
C ARG A 60 -6.96 -20.33 24.04
N ASP A 61 -6.46 -21.56 24.08
CA ASP A 61 -6.88 -22.58 25.03
C ASP A 61 -6.18 -22.42 26.41
N ARG A 62 -5.35 -21.38 26.58
CA ARG A 62 -4.61 -21.05 27.80
C ARG A 62 -5.33 -19.97 28.62
#